data_AF-A0A7K1XZV3-F1
#
_entry.id   AF-A0A7K1XZV3-F1
#
_cell.length_a   1.000
_cell.length_b   1.000
_cell.length_c   1.000
_cell.angle_alpha   90.00
_cell.angle_beta   90.00
_cell.angle_gamma   90.00
#
_symmetry.space_group_name_H-M   'P 1'
#
loop_
_entity.id
_entity.type
_entity.pdbx_description
1 polymer ?
#
loop_
_entity_poly.entity_id
_entity_poly.type
_entity_poly.pdbx_seq_one_letter_code
_entity_poly.pdbx_strand_id
1 'polypeptide(L)'
;MSSRNVHIDKVFPKHLFWDVDMSALNVEADRDLIIPRALMATTAETFSNDISRLEAFYAKAVIARELKATKERISDKVCLLVARRYHVKKFTRYAR
;
A
#
# COMPACT_ATOMS: atom_id res chain seq x y z
N MET A 1 -17.18 -13.86 9.81
CA MET A 1 -16.61 -12.72 9.05
C MET A 1 -16.32 -13.25 7.65
N SER A 2 -17.03 -12.79 6.62
CA SER A 2 -16.85 -13.30 5.26
C SER A 2 -15.47 -12.94 4.76
N SER A 3 -14.60 -13.94 4.58
CA SER A 3 -13.33 -13.81 3.89
C SER A 3 -13.61 -13.30 2.48
N ARG A 4 -13.32 -12.03 2.21
CA ARG A 4 -13.34 -11.51 0.85
C ARG A 4 -12.21 -12.20 0.10
N ASN A 5 -12.57 -13.11 -0.80
CA ASN A 5 -11.61 -13.80 -1.65
C ASN A 5 -11.11 -12.82 -2.72
N VAL A 6 -10.05 -12.07 -2.40
CA VAL A 6 -9.44 -11.10 -3.30
C VAL A 6 -8.20 -11.72 -3.91
N HIS A 7 -8.21 -11.85 -5.24
CA HIS A 7 -7.07 -12.32 -6.01
C HIS A 7 -6.08 -11.16 -6.25
N ILE A 8 -5.07 -11.04 -5.39
CA ILE A 8 -4.08 -9.95 -5.44
C ILE A 8 -3.35 -9.90 -6.79
N ASP A 9 -3.12 -11.06 -7.42
CA ASP A 9 -2.52 -11.22 -8.76
C ASP A 9 -3.37 -10.62 -9.90
N LYS A 10 -4.66 -10.38 -9.67
CA LYS A 10 -5.56 -9.73 -10.63
C LYS A 10 -5.66 -8.22 -10.40
N VAL A 11 -5.23 -7.73 -9.25
CA VAL A 11 -5.35 -6.33 -8.85
C VAL A 11 -4.04 -5.57 -9.08
N PHE A 12 -2.91 -6.18 -8.72
CA PHE A 12 -1.60 -5.53 -8.74
C PHE A 12 -0.66 -6.16 -9.77
N PRO A 13 0.26 -5.37 -10.35
CA PRO A 13 1.29 -5.91 -11.23
C PRO A 13 2.22 -6.90 -10.52
N LYS A 14 2.57 -7.99 -11.20
CA LYS A 14 3.44 -9.05 -10.67
C LYS A 14 4.81 -8.58 -10.19
N HIS A 15 5.40 -7.59 -10.87
CA HIS A 15 6.74 -7.11 -10.54
C HIS A 15 6.83 -6.44 -9.16
N LEU A 16 5.71 -6.03 -8.55
CA LEU A 16 5.70 -5.48 -7.20
C LEU A 16 5.94 -6.56 -6.13
N PHE A 17 5.69 -7.81 -6.48
CA PHE A 17 5.70 -8.99 -5.62
C PHE A 17 6.64 -10.07 -6.18
N TRP A 18 7.74 -9.66 -6.81
CA TRP A 18 8.64 -10.53 -7.58
C TRP A 18 9.25 -11.69 -6.79
N ASP A 19 9.28 -11.58 -5.46
CA ASP A 19 9.85 -12.52 -4.50
C ASP A 19 8.82 -13.37 -3.75
N VAL A 20 7.52 -13.21 -4.03
CA VAL A 20 6.45 -13.92 -3.32
C VAL A 20 5.40 -14.48 -4.27
N ASP A 21 4.76 -15.59 -3.88
CA ASP A 21 3.61 -16.13 -4.60
C ASP A 21 2.36 -15.28 -4.33
N MET A 22 1.98 -14.45 -5.30
CA MET A 22 0.82 -13.59 -5.19
C MET A 22 -0.50 -14.34 -5.03
N SER A 23 -0.60 -15.58 -5.51
CA SER A 23 -1.83 -16.37 -5.41
C SER A 23 -2.09 -16.87 -3.99
N ALA A 24 -1.05 -16.91 -3.16
CA ALA A 24 -1.12 -17.30 -1.75
C ALA A 24 -1.35 -16.10 -0.81
N LEU A 25 -1.29 -14.87 -1.31
CA LEU A 25 -1.45 -13.67 -0.48
C LEU A 25 -2.89 -13.50 -0.02
N ASN A 26 -3.05 -13.37 1.29
CA ASN A 26 -4.30 -13.04 1.95
C ASN A 26 -4.41 -11.51 2.13
N VAL A 27 -5.45 -10.92 1.55
CA VAL A 27 -5.69 -9.47 1.61
C VAL A 27 -5.79 -8.91 3.02
N GLU A 28 -6.20 -9.67 4.03
CA GLU A 28 -6.32 -9.16 5.40
C GLU A 28 -5.05 -9.41 6.23
N ALA A 29 -4.49 -10.61 6.11
CA ALA A 29 -3.34 -11.04 6.90
C ALA A 29 -2.02 -10.43 6.41
N ASP A 30 -1.83 -10.32 5.09
CA ASP A 30 -0.56 -9.91 4.47
C ASP A 30 -0.54 -8.42 4.09
N ARG A 31 -1.39 -7.61 4.75
CA ARG A 31 -1.54 -6.18 4.45
C ARG A 31 -0.27 -5.36 4.68
N ASP A 32 0.58 -5.79 5.61
CA ASP A 32 1.86 -5.16 5.95
C ASP A 32 2.91 -5.34 4.84
N LEU A 33 2.72 -6.34 3.96
CA LEU A 33 3.47 -6.51 2.71
C LEU A 33 2.74 -5.86 1.52
N ILE A 34 1.44 -6.11 1.36
CA ILE A 34 0.66 -5.67 0.19
C ILE A 34 0.62 -4.14 0.08
N ILE A 35 0.28 -3.44 1.17
CA ILE A 35 0.11 -1.98 1.15
C ILE A 35 1.43 -1.27 0.77
N PRO A 36 2.57 -1.57 1.41
CA PRO A 36 3.82 -0.92 1.05
C PRO A 36 4.30 -1.27 -0.36
N ARG A 37 4.21 -2.54 -0.79
CA ARG A 37 4.62 -2.93 -2.15
C ARG A 37 3.80 -2.26 -3.24
N ALA A 38 2.49 -2.11 -3.02
CA ALA A 38 1.61 -1.39 -3.94
C ALA A 38 1.98 0.09 -4.08
N LEU A 39 2.51 0.72 -3.03
CA LEU A 39 2.90 2.14 -3.02
C LEU A 39 4.39 2.40 -3.30
N MET A 40 5.22 1.36 -3.29
CA MET A 40 6.66 1.48 -3.49
C MET A 40 7.02 2.01 -4.88
N ALA A 41 6.30 1.55 -5.92
CA ALA A 41 6.52 1.98 -7.30
C ALA A 41 5.69 3.19 -7.72
N THR A 42 4.89 3.75 -6.82
CA THR A 42 3.96 4.84 -7.12
C THR A 42 4.69 6.17 -7.35
N THR A 43 4.25 6.92 -8.37
CA THR A 43 4.68 8.30 -8.63
C THR A 43 3.55 9.28 -8.31
N ALA A 44 3.82 10.58 -8.34
CA ALA A 44 2.75 11.57 -8.13
C ALA A 44 1.64 11.49 -9.19
N GLU A 45 1.99 11.06 -10.41
CA GLU A 45 1.06 10.93 -11.54
C GLU A 45 0.16 9.70 -11.38
N THR A 46 0.71 8.57 -10.92
CA THR A 46 -0.05 7.32 -10.74
C THR A 46 -0.73 7.22 -9.38
N PHE A 47 -0.35 8.07 -8.42
CA PHE A 47 -0.77 7.98 -7.02
C PHE A 47 -2.27 7.82 -6.83
N SER A 48 -3.08 8.63 -7.50
CA SER A 48 -4.55 8.59 -7.34
C SER A 48 -5.13 7.21 -7.70
N ASN A 49 -4.61 6.60 -8.77
CA ASN A 49 -5.06 5.29 -9.21
C ASN A 49 -4.54 4.16 -8.29
N ASP A 50 -3.25 4.23 -7.95
CA ASP A 50 -2.60 3.21 -7.11
C ASP A 50 -3.21 3.17 -5.70
N ILE A 51 -3.44 4.34 -5.08
CA ILE A 51 -4.05 4.42 -3.75
C ILE A 51 -5.52 3.97 -3.77
N SER A 52 -6.25 4.25 -4.85
CA SER A 52 -7.67 3.85 -4.97
C SER A 52 -7.83 2.34 -5.02
N ARG A 53 -6.87 1.61 -5.62
CA ARG A 53 -6.86 0.14 -5.57
C ARG A 53 -6.77 -0.38 -4.14
N LEU A 54 -5.93 0.24 -3.29
CA LEU A 54 -5.83 -0.14 -1.88
C LEU A 54 -7.09 0.27 -1.10
N GLU A 55 -7.66 1.44 -1.38
CA GLU A 55 -8.89 1.93 -0.73
C GLU A 55 -10.10 1.03 -0.97
N ALA A 56 -10.09 0.20 -2.04
CA ALA A 56 -11.13 -0.80 -2.28
C ALA A 56 -11.14 -1.95 -1.25
N PHE A 57 -10.00 -2.21 -0.59
CA PHE A 57 -9.84 -3.32 0.34
C PHE A 57 -9.58 -2.88 1.77
N TYR A 58 -8.90 -1.75 1.96
CA TYR A 58 -8.41 -1.29 3.25
C TYR A 58 -8.98 0.06 3.65
N ALA A 59 -9.28 0.20 4.94
CA ALA A 59 -9.59 1.50 5.51
C ALA A 59 -8.34 2.42 5.47
N LYS A 60 -8.56 3.72 5.26
CA LYS A 60 -7.52 4.77 5.22
C LYS A 60 -6.56 4.70 6.41
N ALA A 61 -7.09 4.45 7.60
CA ALA A 61 -6.32 4.31 8.83
C ALA A 61 -5.37 3.10 8.82
N VAL A 62 -5.79 1.98 8.21
CA VAL A 62 -4.96 0.79 8.05
C VAL A 62 -3.82 1.09 7.09
N ILE A 63 -4.12 1.67 5.92
CA ILE A 63 -3.10 2.06 4.93
C ILE A 63 -2.04 2.97 5.56
N ALA A 64 -2.48 4.04 6.23
CA ALA A 64 -1.58 4.97 6.89
C ALA A 64 -0.74 4.32 8.00
N ARG A 65 -1.32 3.36 8.76
CA ARG A 65 -0.60 2.63 9.82
C ARG A 65 0.46 1.71 9.23
N GLU A 66 0.12 0.87 8.27
CA GLU A 66 1.07 -0.07 7.66
C GLU A 66 2.21 0.70 6.95
N LEU A 67 1.90 1.81 6.28
CA LEU A 67 2.92 2.64 5.63
C LEU A 67 3.88 3.31 6.63
N LYS A 68 3.42 3.63 7.84
CA LYS A 68 4.27 4.16 8.91
C LYS A 68 5.14 3.09 9.57
N ALA A 69 4.65 1.85 9.64
CA ALA A 69 5.32 0.74 10.31
C ALA A 69 6.26 -0.05 9.38
N THR A 70 6.04 0.00 8.06
CA THR A 70 6.75 -0.83 7.09
C THR A 70 8.26 -0.64 7.07
N LYS A 71 8.99 -1.72 6.80
CA LYS A 71 10.44 -1.69 6.53
C LYS A 71 10.75 -1.48 5.05
N GLU A 72 9.75 -1.52 4.17
CA GLU A 72 9.91 -1.29 2.74
C GLU A 72 10.39 0.14 2.45
N ARG A 73 11.14 0.30 1.36
CA ARG A 73 11.70 1.60 0.96
C ARG A 73 10.67 2.47 0.24
N ILE A 74 9.81 3.12 1.02
CA ILE A 74 8.81 4.05 0.50
C ILE A 74 9.34 5.48 0.51
N SER A 75 9.27 6.16 -0.63
CA SER A 75 9.73 7.55 -0.71
C SER A 75 8.93 8.48 0.22
N ASP A 76 9.60 9.49 0.77
CA ASP A 76 8.96 10.52 1.58
C ASP A 76 7.87 11.26 0.81
N LYS A 77 8.06 11.43 -0.50
CA LYS A 77 7.05 12.02 -1.40
C LYS A 77 5.75 11.23 -1.38
N VAL A 78 5.80 9.90 -1.44
CA VAL A 78 4.62 9.02 -1.35
C VAL A 78 3.98 9.12 0.04
N CYS A 79 4.78 9.12 1.12
CA CYS A 79 4.25 9.29 2.47
C CYS A 79 3.49 10.63 2.64
N LEU A 80 4.01 11.71 2.07
CA LEU A 80 3.36 13.03 2.07
C LEU A 80 2.08 13.05 1.23
N LEU A 81 2.05 12.37 0.08
CA LEU A 81 0.85 12.22 -0.75
C LEU A 81 -0.26 11.48 -0.01
N VAL A 82 0.08 10.40 0.70
CA VAL A 82 -0.86 9.65 1.56
C VAL A 82 -1.36 10.53 2.70
N ALA A 83 -0.46 11.25 3.39
CA ALA A 83 -0.85 12.16 4.47
C ALA A 83 -1.84 13.23 3.99
N ARG A 84 -1.60 13.79 2.80
CA ARG A 84 -2.50 14.76 2.15
C ARG A 84 -3.83 14.14 1.77
N ARG A 85 -3.82 12.95 1.13
CA ARG A 85 -5.02 12.21 0.70
C ARG A 85 -5.96 11.90 1.87
N TYR A 86 -5.40 11.61 3.04
CA TYR A 86 -6.16 11.22 4.23
C TYR A 86 -6.34 12.33 5.27
N HIS A 87 -5.85 13.54 5.00
CA HIS A 87 -5.89 14.66 5.94
C HIS A 87 -5.31 14.29 7.32
N VAL A 88 -4.24 13.49 7.34
CA VAL A 88 -3.52 13.12 8.56
C VAL A 88 -2.22 13.90 8.70
N LYS A 89 -1.65 13.92 9.91
CA LYS A 89 -0.34 14.54 10.15
C LYS A 89 0.71 13.99 9.18
N LYS A 90 1.46 14.89 8.55
CA LYS A 90 2.58 14.56 7.65
C LYS A 90 3.54 13.60 8.36
N PHE A 91 4.05 12.64 7.60
CA PHE A 91 5.07 11.69 8.05
C PHE A 91 6.01 11.39 6.90
N THR A 92 7.24 11.07 7.26
CA THR A 92 8.35 10.71 6.37
C THR A 92 9.06 9.51 6.98
N ARG A 93 9.80 8.77 6.16
CA ARG A 93 10.61 7.61 6.58
C ARG A 93 12.09 7.95 6.64
N TYR A 94 12.55 8.90 5.84
CA TYR A 94 13.99 9.18 5.66
C TYR A 94 14.43 10.60 5.98
N ALA A 95 13.52 11.57 6.02
CA ALA A 95 13.87 12.94 6.40
C ALA A 95 14.57 12.97 7.77
N ARG A 96 15.81 13.47 7.77
CA ARG A 96 16.60 13.81 8.96
C ARG A 96 16.24 15.21 9.44
#